data_AF-A0A972TIA6-F1
#
_entry.id   AF-A0A972TIA6-F1
#
_cell.length_a   1.000
_cell.length_b   1.000
_cell.length_c   1.000
_cell.angle_alpha   90.00
_cell.angle_beta   90.00
_cell.angle_gamma   90.00
#
_symmetry.space_group_name_H-M   'P 1'
#
loop_
_entity.id
_entity.type
_entity.pdbx_description
1 polymer ?
#
loop_
_entity_poly.entity_id
_entity_poly.type
_entity_poly.pdbx_seq_one_letter_code
_entity_poly.pdbx_strand_id
1 'polypeptide(L)' 'MGPVEALRLALSMEIEAVEKYSKFANEHSVARETFEFLADEENKHKVLLEKKIAEMTA' A
#
# COMPACT_ATOMS: atom_id res chain seq x y z
N MET A 1 4.03 -17.87 11.21
CA MET A 1 3.79 -17.07 9.99
C MET A 1 4.91 -17.43 9.03
N GLY A 2 4.58 -17.95 7.84
CA GLY A 2 5.58 -18.21 6.82
C GLY A 2 5.89 -16.96 5.99
N PRO A 3 6.90 -17.02 5.11
CA PRO A 3 7.31 -15.87 4.30
C PRO A 3 6.18 -15.33 3.40
N VAL A 4 5.38 -16.21 2.79
CA VAL A 4 4.27 -15.80 1.91
C VAL A 4 3.13 -15.18 2.72
N GLU A 5 2.81 -15.73 3.90
CA GLU A 5 1.80 -15.12 4.78
C GLU A 5 2.23 -13.75 5.29
N ALA A 6 3.52 -13.56 5.58
CA ALA A 6 4.06 -12.25 5.96
C ALA A 6 3.94 -11.22 4.82
N LEU A 7 4.22 -11.62 3.58
CA LEU A 7 4.05 -10.75 2.40
C LEU A 7 2.58 -10.41 2.14
N ARG A 8 1.66 -11.35 2.35
CA ARG A 8 0.21 -11.09 2.22
C ARG A 8 -0.29 -10.14 3.30
N LEU A 9 0.22 -10.25 4.52
CA LEU A 9 -0.08 -9.31 5.59
C LEU A 9 0.44 -7.90 5.25
N ALA A 10 1.68 -7.80 4.77
CA ALA A 10 2.22 -6.52 4.29
C ALA A 10 1.35 -5.94 3.16
N LEU A 11 0.95 -6.77 2.19
CA LEU A 11 0.09 -6.34 1.08
C LEU A 11 -1.25 -5.78 1.56
N SER A 12 -1.90 -6.41 2.55
CA SER A 12 -3.14 -5.85 3.12
C SER A 12 -2.91 -4.51 3.81
N MET A 13 -1.77 -4.33 4.47
CA MET A 13 -1.44 -3.06 5.12
C MET A 13 -1.23 -1.95 4.08
N GLU A 14 -0.58 -2.23 2.95
CA GLU A 14 -0.42 -1.25 1.87
C GLU A 14 -1.77 -0.87 1.24
N ILE A 15 -2.68 -1.82 1.05
CA ILE A 15 -4.04 -1.54 0.54
C ILE A 15 -4.79 -0.60 1.49
N GLU A 16 -4.80 -0.90 2.79
CA GLU A 16 -5.43 -0.06 3.81
C GLU A 16 -4.78 1.34 3.87
N ALA A 17 -3.47 1.43 3.69
CA ALA A 17 -2.73 2.70 3.69
C ALA A 17 -3.08 3.57 2.46
N VAL A 18 -3.15 2.98 1.26
CA VAL A 18 -3.61 3.67 0.04
C VAL A 18 -5.00 4.26 0.24
N GLU A 19 -5.95 3.46 0.75
CA GLU A 19 -7.32 3.93 1.00
C GLU A 19 -7.35 5.07 2.04
N LYS A 20 -6.58 4.92 3.12
CA LYS A 20 -6.50 5.91 4.19
C LYS A 20 -5.91 7.23 3.72
N TYR A 21 -4.77 7.21 3.03
CA TYR A 21 -4.15 8.43 2.54
C TYR A 21 -4.96 9.08 1.42
N SER A 22 -5.58 8.30 0.55
CA SER A 22 -6.53 8.83 -0.45
C SER A 22 -7.71 9.54 0.22
N LYS A 23 -8.23 9.00 1.32
CA LYS A 23 -9.28 9.65 2.12
C LYS A 23 -8.76 10.95 2.75
N PHE A 24 -7.60 10.94 3.37
CA PHE A 24 -7.01 12.12 4.01
C PHE A 24 -6.68 13.25 3.02
N ALA A 25 -6.26 12.91 1.80
CA ALA A 25 -6.07 13.88 0.73
C ALA A 25 -7.35 14.67 0.42
N ASN A 26 -8.52 14.03 0.54
CA ASN A 26 -9.82 14.67 0.35
C ASN A 26 -10.29 15.47 1.57
N GLU A 27 -9.97 15.01 2.79
CA GLU A 27 -10.43 15.63 4.04
C GLU A 27 -9.55 16.79 4.52
N HIS A 28 -8.28 16.83 4.12
CA HIS A 28 -7.28 17.76 4.65
C HIS A 28 -6.57 18.53 3.53
N SER A 29 -7.22 19.58 3.01
CA SER A 29 -6.74 20.39 1.88
C SER A 29 -5.33 20.96 2.06
N VAL A 30 -4.94 21.37 3.28
CA VAL A 30 -3.60 21.92 3.59
C VAL A 30 -2.49 20.87 3.44
N ALA A 31 -2.80 19.59 3.68
CA ALA A 31 -1.84 18.49 3.62
C ALA A 31 -2.10 17.55 2.44
N ARG A 32 -2.93 17.97 1.48
CA ARG A 32 -3.39 17.14 0.36
C ARG A 32 -2.25 16.54 -0.44
N GLU A 33 -1.29 17.37 -0.88
CA GLU A 33 -0.15 16.90 -1.68
C GLU A 33 0.68 15.85 -0.95
N THR A 34 0.88 16.01 0.37
CA THR A 34 1.57 15.02 1.19
C THR A 34 0.80 13.69 1.23
N PHE A 35 -0.52 13.74 1.38
CA PHE A 35 -1.33 12.53 1.42
C PHE A 35 -1.45 11.85 0.05
N GLU A 36 -1.52 12.61 -1.04
CA GLU A 36 -1.46 12.06 -2.40
C GLU A 36 -0.11 11.38 -2.65
N PHE A 37 0.99 12.02 -2.27
CA PHE A 37 2.33 11.43 -2.36
C PHE A 37 2.44 10.12 -1.57
N LEU A 38 1.93 10.09 -0.33
CA LEU A 38 1.96 8.87 0.48
C LEU A 38 1.10 7.76 -0.15
N ALA A 39 -0.10 8.06 -0.62
CA ALA A 39 -0.94 7.09 -1.32
C ALA A 39 -0.24 6.50 -2.56
N ASP A 40 0.49 7.32 -3.31
CA ASP A 40 1.27 6.89 -4.47
C ASP A 40 2.44 5.97 -4.08
N GLU A 41 3.17 6.27 -3.01
CA GLU A 41 4.25 5.41 -2.50
C GLU A 41 3.72 4.04 -2.04
N GLU A 42 2.63 3.99 -1.26
CA GLU A 42 2.06 2.72 -0.81
C GLU A 42 1.49 1.89 -1.98
N ASN A 43 0.99 2.55 -3.04
CA ASN A 43 0.57 1.83 -4.24
C ASN A 43 1.78 1.21 -4.99
N LYS A 44 2.96 1.85 -4.98
CA LYS A 44 4.19 1.25 -5.51
C LYS A 44 4.60 0.04 -4.67
N HIS A 45 4.55 0.14 -3.34
CA HIS A 45 4.82 -0.98 -2.44
C HIS A 45 3.87 -2.15 -2.69
N LYS A 46 2.56 -1.87 -2.83
CA LYS A 46 1.52 -2.87 -3.19
C LYS A 46 1.91 -3.67 -4.43
N VAL A 47 2.28 -2.99 -5.52
CA VAL A 47 2.65 -3.63 -6.80
C VAL A 47 3.91 -4.50 -6.65
N LEU A 48 4.90 -4.05 -5.88
CA LEU A 48 6.12 -4.84 -5.61
C LEU A 48 5.81 -6.10 -4.79
N LEU A 49 4.92 -6.01 -3.79
CA LEU A 49 4.50 -7.14 -2.98
C LEU A 49 3.67 -8.14 -3.79
N GLU A 50 2.74 -7.68 -4.62
CA GLU A 50 1.94 -8.53 -5.53
C GLU A 50 2.87 -9.34 -6.45
N LYS A 51 3.85 -8.65 -7.08
CA LYS A 51 4.85 -9.30 -7.91
C LYS A 51 5.64 -10.35 -7.12
N LYS A 52 6.08 -10.00 -5.90
CA LYS A 52 6.90 -10.90 -5.09
C LYS A 52 6.14 -12.15 -4.63
N ILE A 53 4.88 -11.98 -4.26
CA ILE A 53 4.00 -13.11 -3.91
C ILE A 53 3.85 -14.04 -5.12
N ALA A 54 3.57 -13.49 -6.30
CA ALA A 54 3.46 -14.28 -7.52
C ALA A 54 4.74 -15.08 -7.82
N GLU A 55 5.93 -14.47 -7.69
CA GLU A 55 7.22 -15.17 -7.85
C GLU A 55 7.43 -16.33 -6.86
N MET A 56 6.83 -16.27 -5.67
CA MET A 56 7.01 -17.29 -4.61
C MET A 56 5.94 -18.37 -4.61
N THR A 57 4.84 -18.16 -5.34
CA THR A 57 3.72 -19.10 -5.42
C THR A 57 3.51 -19.69 -6.82
N ALA A 58 4.32 -19.26 -7.80
CA ALA A 58 4.42 -19.88 -9.12
C ALA A 58 5.25 -21.16 -9.07
#